data_AF-A0A545TN21-F1
#
_entry.id   AF-A0A545TN21-F1
#
_cell.length_a   1.000
_cell.length_b   1.000
_cell.length_c   1.000
_cell.angle_alpha   90.00
_cell.angle_beta   90.00
_cell.angle_gamma   90.00
#
_symmetry.space_group_name_H-M   'P 1'
#
loop_
_entity.id
_entity.type
_entity.pdbx_description
1 polymer ?
#
loop_
_entity_poly.entity_id
_entity_poly.type
_entity_poly.pdbx_seq_one_letter_code
_entity_poly.pdbx_strand_id
1 'polypeptide(L)'
;MRTLPLILAVMAMAAPALAVDAPKQETPIAFDVSFVSHVEAGVAEQDVYVTRGASRGKVYRPGPDDTDPDAPLFTAAEPQPHDPGNPAAVGPFKKGTKLDLTLGKWLGASGSGHYHVEDGEGHLTVAFKGLVPNGVYTLWHFFMANGETDPFIGTFDLPVGALDGSQSVFVADADGSATFKQSFDTALQLSGEQLTAGLAVNWHSDGKTYGVAPGAFGQNAHIQLFTALPQRPDL
;
A
#
# COMPACT_ATOMS: atom_id res chain seq x y z
N MET A 1 -3.46 59.65 52.45
CA MET A 1 -4.01 58.33 52.06
C MET A 1 -3.00 57.67 51.14
N ARG A 2 -2.30 56.63 51.61
CA ARG A 2 -1.29 55.89 50.84
C ARG A 2 -1.91 54.57 50.40
N THR A 3 -1.91 54.32 49.10
CA THR A 3 -2.36 53.09 48.44
C THR A 3 -1.28 52.00 48.56
N LEU A 4 -1.67 50.81 49.00
CA LEU A 4 -0.85 49.60 48.98
C LEU A 4 -1.09 48.85 47.64
N PRO A 5 -0.07 48.21 47.03
CA PRO A 5 -0.29 47.33 45.90
C PRO A 5 -0.67 45.93 46.37
N LEU A 6 -1.70 45.36 45.74
CA LEU A 6 -2.12 43.98 45.90
C LEU A 6 -1.22 43.10 45.01
N ILE A 7 -0.38 42.26 45.62
CA ILE A 7 0.40 41.25 44.90
C ILE A 7 -0.45 39.98 44.82
N LEU A 8 -0.88 39.63 43.60
CA LEU A 8 -1.59 38.39 43.32
C LEU A 8 -0.55 37.29 43.02
N ALA A 9 -0.36 36.37 43.96
CA ALA A 9 0.45 35.18 43.75
C ALA A 9 -0.40 34.10 43.05
N VAL A 10 -0.11 33.82 41.78
CA VAL A 10 -0.69 32.68 41.05
C VAL A 10 0.18 31.46 41.36
N MET A 11 -0.32 30.55 42.19
CA MET A 11 0.28 29.22 42.36
C MET A 11 -0.09 28.37 41.15
N ALA A 12 0.90 28.04 40.32
CA ALA A 12 0.77 27.01 39.30
C ALA A 12 0.85 25.64 39.97
N MET A 13 -0.28 24.92 40.02
CA MET A 13 -0.32 23.51 40.38
C MET A 13 0.17 22.70 39.18
N ALA A 14 1.39 22.14 39.26
CA ALA A 14 1.86 21.15 38.29
C ALA A 14 1.14 19.82 38.57
N ALA A 15 0.24 19.41 37.67
CA ALA A 15 -0.30 18.05 37.70
C ALA A 15 0.79 17.08 37.22
N PRO A 16 1.04 15.96 37.91
CA PRO A 16 1.95 14.93 37.41
C PRO A 16 1.34 14.31 36.15
N ALA A 17 2.10 14.33 35.05
CA ALA A 17 1.78 13.55 33.87
C ALA A 17 1.80 12.07 34.28
N LEU A 18 0.64 11.42 34.23
CA LEU A 18 0.56 9.97 34.31
C LEU A 18 1.20 9.43 33.02
N ALA A 19 2.44 8.97 33.11
CA ALA A 19 3.03 8.13 32.09
C ALA A 19 2.19 6.85 32.04
N VAL A 20 1.32 6.74 31.04
CA VAL A 20 0.69 5.47 30.70
C VAL A 20 1.79 4.69 29.98
N ASP A 21 2.43 3.77 30.68
CA ASP A 21 3.31 2.79 30.03
C ASP A 21 2.46 2.07 28.98
N ALA A 22 2.81 2.26 27.70
CA ALA A 22 2.21 1.48 26.63
C ALA A 22 2.45 -0.01 26.95
N PRO A 23 1.43 -0.87 26.84
CA PRO A 23 1.63 -2.29 27.12
C PRO A 23 2.73 -2.82 26.20
N LYS A 24 3.84 -3.27 26.79
CA LYS A 24 4.90 -3.97 26.05
C LYS A 24 4.30 -5.24 25.48
N GLN A 25 4.33 -5.38 24.16
CA GLN A 25 3.85 -6.57 23.46
C GLN A 25 4.76 -7.75 23.80
N GLU A 26 4.27 -8.69 24.63
CA GLU A 26 5.12 -9.73 25.26
C GLU A 26 5.51 -10.88 24.32
N THR A 27 4.89 -11.00 23.15
CA THR A 27 5.18 -12.08 22.19
C THR A 27 5.94 -11.52 20.99
N PRO A 28 7.18 -12.00 20.73
CA PRO A 28 7.89 -11.70 19.49
C PRO A 28 7.04 -12.08 18.28
N ILE A 29 6.84 -11.14 17.37
CA ILE A 29 6.17 -11.39 16.09
C ILE A 29 7.26 -11.46 15.03
N ALA A 30 7.30 -12.56 14.28
CA ALA A 30 8.16 -12.70 13.11
C ALA A 30 7.49 -13.60 12.07
N PHE A 31 7.53 -13.20 10.81
CA PHE A 31 7.00 -14.00 9.71
C PHE A 31 7.64 -13.61 8.37
N ASP A 32 7.64 -14.55 7.45
CA ASP A 32 8.01 -14.29 6.07
C ASP A 32 6.81 -13.72 5.31
N VAL A 33 7.09 -12.80 4.39
CA VAL A 33 6.10 -12.22 3.47
C VAL A 33 6.39 -12.70 2.05
N SER A 34 5.33 -13.02 1.31
CA SER A 34 5.39 -13.37 -0.11
C SER A 34 4.34 -12.55 -0.85
N PHE A 35 4.79 -11.80 -1.85
CA PHE A 35 3.95 -10.92 -2.62
C PHE A 35 3.44 -11.60 -3.88
N VAL A 36 2.19 -11.34 -4.23
CA VAL A 36 1.51 -11.88 -5.40
C VAL A 36 0.84 -10.76 -6.19
N SER A 37 0.52 -11.02 -7.46
CA SER A 37 -0.29 -10.11 -8.26
C SER A 37 -1.79 -10.29 -7.96
N HIS A 38 -2.61 -9.27 -8.22
CA HIS A 38 -4.06 -9.38 -8.12
C HIS A 38 -4.66 -10.47 -9.05
N VAL A 39 -4.03 -10.74 -10.19
CA VAL A 39 -4.50 -11.79 -11.12
C VAL A 39 -4.24 -13.17 -10.52
N GLU A 40 -3.07 -13.37 -9.91
CA GLU A 40 -2.74 -14.61 -9.20
C GLU A 40 -3.67 -14.86 -8.00
N ALA A 41 -4.03 -13.80 -7.28
CA ALA A 41 -4.99 -13.85 -6.19
C ALA A 41 -6.46 -13.94 -6.64
N GLY A 42 -6.74 -13.84 -7.94
CA GLY A 42 -8.10 -13.91 -8.48
C GLY A 42 -8.97 -12.68 -8.17
N VAL A 43 -8.38 -11.51 -7.94
CA VAL A 43 -9.10 -10.27 -7.60
C VAL A 43 -9.03 -9.22 -8.71
N ALA A 44 -10.10 -8.42 -8.83
CA ALA A 44 -10.33 -7.49 -9.95
C ALA A 44 -9.71 -6.09 -9.74
N GLU A 45 -8.46 -6.03 -9.28
CA GLU A 45 -7.84 -4.78 -8.78
C GLU A 45 -6.50 -4.41 -9.45
N GLN A 46 -6.21 -4.96 -10.62
CA GLN A 46 -5.04 -4.51 -11.39
C GLN A 46 -5.19 -3.05 -11.82
N ASP A 47 -4.17 -2.22 -11.60
CA ASP A 47 -4.19 -0.80 -11.96
C ASP A 47 -3.49 -0.48 -13.27
N VAL A 48 -3.11 -1.50 -14.03
CA VAL A 48 -2.76 -1.39 -15.43
C VAL A 48 -3.90 -1.94 -16.27
N TYR A 49 -4.00 -1.50 -17.52
CA TYR A 49 -5.14 -1.87 -18.35
C TYR A 49 -4.74 -2.38 -19.72
N VAL A 50 -5.52 -3.34 -20.22
CA VAL A 50 -5.39 -3.94 -21.55
C VAL A 50 -6.56 -3.50 -22.45
N THR A 51 -6.38 -3.62 -23.76
CA THR A 51 -7.48 -3.45 -24.73
C THR A 51 -8.06 -4.81 -25.10
N ARG A 52 -9.39 -4.92 -25.21
CA ARG A 52 -10.08 -6.14 -25.68
C ARG A 52 -10.77 -5.91 -27.01
N GLY A 53 -10.49 -6.75 -28.00
CA GLY A 53 -11.11 -6.69 -29.33
C GLY A 53 -10.98 -5.32 -30.02
N ALA A 54 -12.02 -4.92 -30.75
CA ALA A 54 -12.06 -3.67 -31.53
C ALA A 54 -12.49 -2.42 -30.71
N SER A 55 -12.48 -2.49 -29.38
CA SER A 55 -12.99 -1.42 -28.50
C SER A 55 -12.06 -0.19 -28.49
N ARG A 56 -12.21 0.67 -29.50
CA ARG A 56 -11.43 1.91 -29.62
C ARG A 56 -11.64 2.81 -28.40
N GLY A 57 -10.54 3.20 -27.76
CA GLY A 57 -10.56 4.15 -26.64
C GLY A 57 -11.07 3.58 -25.32
N LYS A 58 -11.22 2.26 -25.20
CA LYS A 58 -11.58 1.57 -23.96
C LYS A 58 -10.46 0.65 -23.50
N VAL A 59 -10.35 0.49 -22.18
CA VAL A 59 -9.40 -0.42 -21.54
C VAL A 59 -10.06 -1.13 -20.35
N TYR A 60 -9.49 -2.25 -19.96
CA TYR A 60 -10.02 -3.16 -18.95
C TYR A 60 -8.90 -3.59 -18.01
N ARG A 61 -9.21 -3.79 -16.72
CA ARG A 61 -8.28 -4.46 -15.81
C ARG A 61 -8.02 -5.87 -16.33
N PRO A 62 -6.76 -6.31 -16.44
CA PRO A 62 -6.47 -7.68 -16.83
C PRO A 62 -7.00 -8.66 -15.78
N GLY A 63 -7.57 -9.76 -16.25
CA GLY A 63 -8.04 -10.88 -15.44
C GLY A 63 -7.46 -12.21 -15.94
N PRO A 64 -7.93 -13.34 -15.40
CA PRO A 64 -7.42 -14.67 -15.75
C PRO A 64 -7.50 -15.03 -17.24
N ASP A 65 -8.44 -14.42 -17.98
CA ASP A 65 -8.62 -14.66 -19.41
C ASP A 65 -7.65 -13.87 -20.31
N ASP A 66 -6.98 -12.84 -19.78
CA ASP A 66 -6.02 -12.03 -20.52
C ASP A 66 -4.66 -12.72 -20.53
N THR A 67 -4.50 -13.67 -21.47
CA THR A 67 -3.34 -14.60 -21.51
C THR A 67 -2.21 -14.19 -22.46
N ASP A 68 -2.36 -13.08 -23.20
CA ASP A 68 -1.33 -12.59 -24.12
C ASP A 68 -0.22 -11.84 -23.37
N PRO A 69 1.00 -12.41 -23.22
CA PRO A 69 2.09 -11.77 -22.47
C PRO A 69 2.65 -10.53 -23.19
N ASP A 70 2.41 -10.38 -24.49
CA ASP A 70 2.88 -9.26 -25.30
C ASP A 70 1.83 -8.13 -25.38
N ALA A 71 0.66 -8.31 -24.77
CA ALA A 71 -0.40 -7.32 -24.73
C ALA A 71 0.12 -5.99 -24.16
N PRO A 72 0.01 -4.87 -24.89
CA PRO A 72 0.47 -3.57 -24.41
C PRO A 72 -0.39 -3.07 -23.26
N LEU A 73 0.25 -2.47 -22.26
CA LEU A 73 -0.43 -1.88 -21.12
C LEU A 73 -0.67 -0.38 -21.27
N PHE A 74 -1.75 0.08 -20.66
CA PHE A 74 -2.20 1.46 -20.64
C PHE A 74 -2.62 1.88 -19.23
N THR A 75 -2.67 3.19 -18.99
CA THR A 75 -3.41 3.79 -17.88
C THR A 75 -4.89 3.93 -18.23
N ALA A 76 -5.72 4.19 -17.23
CA ALA A 76 -7.01 4.84 -17.42
C ALA A 76 -6.80 6.37 -17.63
N ALA A 77 -7.77 7.02 -18.26
CA ALA A 77 -7.74 8.47 -18.44
C ALA A 77 -8.05 9.25 -17.16
N GLU A 78 -8.71 8.59 -16.20
CA GLU A 78 -9.16 9.14 -14.92
C GLU A 78 -8.82 8.14 -13.80
N PRO A 79 -8.67 8.59 -12.54
CA PRO A 79 -8.48 7.68 -11.41
C PRO A 79 -9.63 6.67 -11.32
N GLN A 80 -9.32 5.43 -10.96
CA GLN A 80 -10.32 4.38 -10.79
C GLN A 80 -10.44 3.98 -9.32
N PRO A 81 -11.67 3.65 -8.85
CA PRO A 81 -11.85 3.15 -7.49
C PRO A 81 -11.19 1.78 -7.32
N HIS A 82 -10.68 1.56 -6.12
CA HIS A 82 -10.24 0.27 -5.59
C HIS A 82 -11.41 -0.38 -4.87
N ASP A 83 -11.75 -1.58 -5.30
CA ASP A 83 -12.87 -2.39 -4.79
C ASP A 83 -12.59 -3.85 -5.21
N PRO A 84 -11.70 -4.55 -4.49
CA PRO A 84 -11.27 -5.89 -4.86
C PRO A 84 -12.41 -6.91 -4.80
N GLY A 85 -13.45 -6.64 -4.01
CA GLY A 85 -14.62 -7.49 -3.83
C GLY A 85 -15.61 -7.39 -4.98
N ASN A 86 -15.50 -6.38 -5.86
CA ASN A 86 -16.43 -6.17 -6.95
C ASN A 86 -15.91 -6.75 -8.27
N PRO A 87 -16.38 -7.94 -8.70
CA PRO A 87 -15.92 -8.55 -9.96
C PRO A 87 -16.32 -7.75 -11.20
N ALA A 88 -17.28 -6.81 -11.09
CA ALA A 88 -17.66 -5.91 -12.18
C ALA A 88 -16.72 -4.68 -12.30
N ALA A 89 -15.83 -4.44 -11.34
CA ALA A 89 -14.88 -3.32 -11.35
C ALA A 89 -13.71 -3.51 -12.35
N VAL A 90 -13.92 -4.25 -13.44
CA VAL A 90 -12.91 -4.57 -14.46
C VAL A 90 -12.96 -3.67 -15.70
N GLY A 91 -13.96 -2.78 -15.81
CA GLY A 91 -14.14 -1.85 -16.93
C GLY A 91 -15.39 -2.15 -17.77
N PRO A 92 -15.59 -1.47 -18.92
CA PRO A 92 -14.61 -0.65 -19.64
C PRO A 92 -14.37 0.73 -19.04
N PHE A 93 -13.10 1.12 -18.98
CA PHE A 93 -12.68 2.48 -18.63
C PHE A 93 -12.25 3.26 -19.86
N LYS A 94 -12.20 4.60 -19.75
CA LYS A 94 -11.65 5.45 -20.82
C LYS A 94 -10.14 5.25 -20.88
N LYS A 95 -9.62 4.93 -22.06
CA LYS A 95 -8.20 4.68 -22.31
C LYS A 95 -7.37 5.93 -22.03
N GLY A 96 -6.32 5.78 -21.25
CA GLY A 96 -5.28 6.78 -21.02
C GLY A 96 -4.04 6.54 -21.87
N THR A 97 -2.87 6.76 -21.28
CA THR A 97 -1.56 6.71 -21.95
C THR A 97 -1.04 5.28 -22.00
N LYS A 98 -0.22 4.96 -23.03
CA LYS A 98 0.49 3.68 -23.10
C LYS A 98 1.66 3.68 -22.11
N LEU A 99 1.87 2.59 -21.38
CA LEU A 99 2.89 2.48 -20.32
C LEU A 99 4.24 1.93 -20.81
N ASP A 100 4.41 1.71 -22.11
CA ASP A 100 5.59 1.07 -22.71
C ASP A 100 6.05 -0.24 -22.02
N LEU A 101 5.07 -0.95 -21.45
CA LEU A 101 5.17 -2.24 -20.81
C LEU A 101 4.22 -3.24 -21.48
N THR A 102 4.50 -4.52 -21.29
CA THR A 102 3.59 -5.61 -21.69
C THR A 102 3.02 -6.29 -20.46
N LEU A 103 1.89 -6.97 -20.63
CA LEU A 103 1.22 -7.69 -19.55
C LEU A 103 2.14 -8.74 -18.91
N GLY A 104 2.90 -9.49 -19.71
CA GLY A 104 3.83 -10.51 -19.22
C GLY A 104 4.96 -9.91 -18.38
N LYS A 105 5.48 -8.73 -18.76
CA LYS A 105 6.48 -8.02 -17.95
C LYS A 105 5.90 -7.54 -16.62
N TRP A 106 4.67 -7.03 -16.62
CA TRP A 106 3.99 -6.56 -15.41
C TRP A 106 3.71 -7.69 -14.42
N LEU A 107 3.13 -8.79 -14.91
CA LEU A 107 2.78 -9.95 -14.10
C LEU A 107 3.98 -10.83 -13.72
N GLY A 108 5.13 -10.64 -14.38
CA GLY A 108 6.37 -11.36 -14.05
C GLY A 108 7.09 -10.85 -12.80
N ALA A 109 6.60 -9.79 -12.17
CA ALA A 109 7.16 -9.30 -10.92
C ALA A 109 6.90 -10.25 -9.76
N SER A 110 7.84 -10.32 -8.82
CA SER A 110 7.72 -11.09 -7.59
C SER A 110 8.45 -10.39 -6.45
N GLY A 111 8.05 -10.70 -5.22
CA GLY A 111 8.72 -10.19 -4.03
C GLY A 111 8.54 -11.09 -2.84
N SER A 112 9.54 -11.10 -1.96
CA SER A 112 9.46 -11.78 -0.68
C SER A 112 10.40 -11.15 0.33
N GLY A 113 10.22 -11.49 1.60
CA GLY A 113 11.08 -10.98 2.65
C GLY A 113 10.66 -11.43 4.03
N HIS A 114 11.11 -10.70 5.03
CA HIS A 114 10.89 -11.00 6.43
C HIS A 114 10.47 -9.76 7.18
N TYR A 115 9.48 -9.94 8.06
CA TYR A 115 9.05 -8.96 9.03
C TYR A 115 9.27 -9.50 10.44
N HIS A 116 9.74 -8.67 11.36
CA HIS A 116 9.76 -8.98 12.78
C HIS A 116 9.53 -7.74 13.65
N VAL A 117 9.19 -7.96 14.91
CA VAL A 117 9.05 -6.93 15.93
C VAL A 117 10.10 -7.13 17.02
N GLU A 118 10.85 -6.07 17.34
CA GLU A 118 11.81 -6.02 18.43
C GLU A 118 11.52 -4.78 19.28
N ASP A 119 11.31 -4.94 20.59
CA ASP A 119 10.99 -3.84 21.52
C ASP A 119 9.79 -2.94 21.11
N GLY A 120 8.86 -3.48 20.32
CA GLY A 120 7.67 -2.77 19.81
C GLY A 120 7.91 -2.08 18.45
N GLU A 121 9.16 -2.00 18.00
CA GLU A 121 9.53 -1.52 16.67
C GLU A 121 9.35 -2.62 15.63
N GLY A 122 8.73 -2.27 14.51
CA GLY A 122 8.62 -3.18 13.38
C GLY A 122 9.81 -3.04 12.44
N HIS A 123 10.34 -4.16 11.96
CA HIS A 123 11.45 -4.22 11.02
C HIS A 123 11.05 -5.05 9.80
N LEU A 124 11.09 -4.43 8.63
CA LEU A 124 10.74 -5.07 7.36
C LEU A 124 11.95 -5.07 6.44
N THR A 125 12.30 -6.23 5.89
CA THR A 125 13.25 -6.35 4.78
C THR A 125 12.64 -7.20 3.69
N VAL A 126 12.40 -6.60 2.52
CA VAL A 126 11.81 -7.27 1.35
C VAL A 126 12.65 -7.02 0.11
N ALA A 127 12.74 -8.03 -0.76
CA ALA A 127 13.42 -7.96 -2.03
C ALA A 127 12.43 -8.26 -3.16
N PHE A 128 12.60 -7.56 -4.27
CA PHE A 128 11.74 -7.66 -5.44
C PHE A 128 12.56 -7.93 -6.69
N LYS A 129 11.93 -8.58 -7.68
CA LYS A 129 12.47 -8.82 -9.03
C LYS A 129 11.38 -8.64 -10.07
N GLY A 130 11.77 -8.31 -11.29
CA GLY A 130 10.83 -8.12 -12.40
C GLY A 130 9.97 -6.87 -12.26
N LEU A 131 10.39 -5.92 -11.41
CA LEU A 131 9.79 -4.59 -11.35
C LEU A 131 10.07 -3.83 -12.64
N VAL A 132 9.34 -2.73 -12.85
CA VAL A 132 9.61 -1.79 -13.94
C VAL A 132 11.01 -1.19 -13.73
N PRO A 133 11.96 -1.37 -14.67
CA PRO A 133 13.33 -0.88 -14.51
C PRO A 133 13.40 0.63 -14.29
N ASN A 134 14.20 1.08 -13.32
CA ASN A 134 14.28 2.48 -12.87
C ASN A 134 12.94 3.07 -12.41
N GLY A 135 11.94 2.22 -12.12
CA GLY A 135 10.63 2.64 -11.66
C GLY A 135 10.68 3.16 -10.22
N VAL A 136 9.91 4.21 -9.95
CA VAL A 136 9.69 4.73 -8.60
C VAL A 136 8.53 3.97 -7.97
N TYR A 137 8.75 3.43 -6.77
CA TYR A 137 7.79 2.63 -6.04
C TYR A 137 7.58 3.18 -4.63
N THR A 138 6.42 2.84 -4.08
CA THR A 138 6.09 3.04 -2.67
C THR A 138 5.52 1.76 -2.07
N LEU A 139 5.80 1.51 -0.80
CA LEU A 139 5.23 0.41 -0.02
C LEU A 139 4.20 0.93 0.98
N TRP A 140 2.99 0.36 0.93
CA TRP A 140 1.84 0.76 1.74
C TRP A 140 1.41 -0.36 2.67
N HIS A 141 1.04 -0.02 3.90
CA HIS A 141 0.29 -0.87 4.81
C HIS A 141 -1.18 -0.54 4.66
N PHE A 142 -1.94 -1.49 4.11
CA PHE A 142 -3.36 -1.29 3.82
C PHE A 142 -4.25 -2.04 4.81
N PHE A 143 -5.47 -1.52 4.98
CA PHE A 143 -6.51 -2.14 5.80
C PHE A 143 -7.85 -2.12 5.07
N MET A 144 -8.60 -3.21 5.23
CA MET A 144 -9.98 -3.32 4.77
C MET A 144 -10.82 -4.02 5.82
N ALA A 145 -12.08 -3.62 5.97
CA ALA A 145 -13.03 -4.39 6.77
C ALA A 145 -13.18 -5.81 6.21
N ASN A 146 -13.28 -6.80 7.09
CA ASN A 146 -13.57 -8.16 6.65
C ASN A 146 -15.03 -8.28 6.20
N GLY A 147 -15.23 -9.03 5.11
CA GLY A 147 -16.54 -9.22 4.49
C GLY A 147 -16.85 -8.17 3.43
N GLU A 148 -17.79 -8.49 2.55
CA GLU A 148 -18.30 -7.56 1.55
C GLU A 148 -19.09 -6.46 2.26
N THR A 149 -18.55 -5.24 2.29
CA THR A 149 -19.33 -4.06 2.67
C THR A 149 -20.08 -3.55 1.45
N ASP A 150 -21.38 -3.31 1.58
CA ASP A 150 -22.21 -2.66 0.55
C ASP A 150 -22.82 -1.36 1.11
N PRO A 151 -22.40 -0.17 0.64
CA PRO A 151 -21.37 0.06 -0.38
C PRO A 151 -19.96 -0.29 0.12
N PHE A 152 -19.03 -0.55 -0.80
CA PHE A 152 -17.61 -0.68 -0.46
C PHE A 152 -17.13 0.60 0.21
N ILE A 153 -16.62 0.50 1.43
CA ILE A 153 -16.23 1.67 2.24
C ILE A 153 -14.78 2.12 1.99
N GLY A 154 -14.05 1.42 1.13
CA GLY A 154 -12.68 1.76 0.75
C GLY A 154 -11.62 0.96 1.48
N THR A 155 -10.39 1.16 1.02
CA THR A 155 -9.15 0.73 1.67
C THR A 155 -8.55 1.92 2.41
N PHE A 156 -8.04 1.69 3.62
CA PHE A 156 -7.24 2.69 4.32
C PHE A 156 -5.75 2.37 4.11
N ASP A 157 -5.00 3.29 3.53
CA ASP A 157 -3.58 3.11 3.19
C ASP A 157 -2.68 4.01 4.03
N LEU A 158 -1.70 3.42 4.70
CA LEU A 158 -0.64 4.13 5.41
C LEU A 158 0.72 3.87 4.74
N PRO A 159 1.59 4.88 4.59
CA PRO A 159 2.93 4.64 4.08
C PRO A 159 3.72 3.81 5.10
N VAL A 160 4.48 2.81 4.63
CA VAL A 160 5.41 2.09 5.51
C VAL A 160 6.57 3.00 5.89
N GLY A 161 6.83 3.17 7.20
CA GLY A 161 7.81 4.10 7.74
C GLY A 161 7.17 5.40 8.23
N ALA A 162 7.82 6.54 7.98
CA ALA A 162 7.32 7.85 8.35
C ALA A 162 5.94 8.17 7.71
N LEU A 163 5.03 8.73 8.50
CA LEU A 163 3.67 9.08 8.09
C LEU A 163 3.60 10.13 6.96
N ASP A 164 4.68 10.87 6.72
CA ASP A 164 4.79 11.82 5.61
C ASP A 164 5.10 11.13 4.25
N GLY A 165 5.33 9.83 4.25
CA GLY A 165 5.66 9.02 3.08
C GLY A 165 7.13 9.07 2.65
N SER A 166 7.99 9.82 3.35
CA SER A 166 9.40 10.00 2.97
C SER A 166 10.22 8.70 3.03
N GLN A 167 9.75 7.70 3.80
CA GLN A 167 10.43 6.43 4.01
C GLN A 167 9.75 5.24 3.31
N SER A 168 8.60 5.44 2.66
CA SER A 168 7.91 4.35 1.95
C SER A 168 8.45 4.13 0.54
N VAL A 169 9.36 4.99 0.07
CA VAL A 169 9.82 5.07 -1.32
C VAL A 169 11.02 4.18 -1.58
N PHE A 170 11.04 3.51 -2.72
CA PHE A 170 12.23 2.87 -3.26
C PHE A 170 12.24 2.94 -4.79
N VAL A 171 13.40 2.68 -5.39
CA VAL A 171 13.58 2.69 -6.85
C VAL A 171 14.13 1.34 -7.27
N ALA A 172 13.50 0.73 -8.28
CA ALA A 172 14.04 -0.46 -8.90
C ALA A 172 15.26 -0.10 -9.73
N ASP A 173 16.27 -0.96 -9.76
CA ASP A 173 17.45 -0.74 -10.59
C ASP A 173 17.16 -0.98 -12.10
N ALA A 174 18.21 -0.98 -12.91
CA ALA A 174 18.11 -1.17 -14.35
C ALA A 174 17.72 -2.60 -14.78
N ASP A 175 17.85 -3.59 -13.90
CA ASP A 175 17.42 -4.97 -14.17
C ASP A 175 16.02 -5.29 -13.62
N GLY A 176 15.42 -4.34 -12.88
CA GLY A 176 14.11 -4.50 -12.27
C GLY A 176 14.16 -5.15 -10.89
N SER A 177 15.32 -5.14 -10.24
CA SER A 177 15.47 -5.57 -8.85
C SER A 177 15.37 -4.40 -7.88
N ALA A 178 14.90 -4.67 -6.66
CA ALA A 178 14.91 -3.70 -5.57
C ALA A 178 15.00 -4.39 -4.22
N THR A 179 15.49 -3.68 -3.21
CA THR A 179 15.36 -4.06 -1.80
C THR A 179 14.81 -2.89 -1.02
N PHE A 180 13.78 -3.16 -0.22
CA PHE A 180 13.23 -2.20 0.73
C PHE A 180 13.51 -2.71 2.14
N LYS A 181 14.22 -1.90 2.92
CA LYS A 181 14.53 -2.19 4.32
C LYS A 181 14.14 -0.98 5.16
N GLN A 182 13.21 -1.19 6.09
CA GLN A 182 12.71 -0.12 6.94
C GLN A 182 12.48 -0.59 8.36
N SER A 183 12.66 0.32 9.32
CA SER A 183 12.26 0.15 10.71
C SER A 183 11.32 1.29 11.10
N PHE A 184 10.37 1.03 11.97
CA PHE A 184 9.35 2.00 12.37
C PHE A 184 8.87 1.76 13.80
N ASP A 185 8.61 2.84 14.51
CA ASP A 185 8.35 2.87 15.96
C ASP A 185 7.11 2.07 16.40
N THR A 186 6.23 1.70 15.48
CA THR A 186 5.00 0.97 15.77
C THR A 186 4.86 -0.22 14.85
N ALA A 187 4.89 -1.42 15.42
CA ALA A 187 4.62 -2.66 14.71
C ALA A 187 3.40 -2.57 13.76
N LEU A 188 3.50 -3.22 12.60
CA LEU A 188 2.38 -3.35 11.68
C LEU A 188 1.23 -4.04 12.39
N GLN A 189 0.06 -3.40 12.36
CA GLN A 189 -1.17 -4.07 12.74
C GLN A 189 -1.45 -5.23 11.76
N LEU A 190 -1.57 -6.42 12.34
CA LEU A 190 -1.89 -7.66 11.62
C LEU A 190 -3.40 -7.81 11.42
N SER A 191 -3.79 -8.77 10.59
CA SER A 191 -5.20 -9.10 10.34
C SER A 191 -5.89 -9.59 11.63
N GLY A 192 -7.20 -9.44 11.71
CA GLY A 192 -8.04 -9.96 12.80
C GLY A 192 -9.43 -10.32 12.30
N GLU A 193 -10.36 -10.60 13.23
CA GLU A 193 -11.72 -11.04 12.91
C GLU A 193 -12.49 -10.06 12.01
N GLN A 194 -12.30 -8.76 12.20
CA GLN A 194 -13.05 -7.71 11.50
C GLN A 194 -12.22 -6.93 10.47
N LEU A 195 -10.92 -7.24 10.34
CA LEU A 195 -10.01 -6.42 9.55
C LEU A 195 -8.97 -7.30 8.84
N THR A 196 -8.84 -7.11 7.52
CA THR A 196 -7.74 -7.61 6.72
C THR A 196 -6.68 -6.52 6.68
N ALA A 197 -5.45 -6.87 7.00
CA ALA A 197 -4.30 -6.00 6.84
C ALA A 197 -3.34 -6.60 5.80
N GLY A 198 -2.59 -5.77 5.09
CA GLY A 198 -1.67 -6.25 4.07
C GLY A 198 -0.62 -5.21 3.68
N LEU A 199 0.33 -5.61 2.84
CA LEU A 199 1.28 -4.70 2.20
C LEU A 199 1.00 -4.61 0.71
N ALA A 200 1.07 -3.41 0.13
CA ALA A 200 0.91 -3.16 -1.29
C ALA A 200 2.10 -2.41 -1.88
N VAL A 201 2.63 -2.90 -3.00
CA VAL A 201 3.73 -2.31 -3.77
C VAL A 201 3.13 -1.55 -4.94
N ASN A 202 3.26 -0.24 -4.87
CA ASN A 202 2.64 0.69 -5.80
C ASN A 202 3.70 1.36 -6.68
N TRP A 203 3.62 1.14 -8.00
CA TRP A 203 4.47 1.76 -9.01
C TRP A 203 3.91 3.11 -9.46
N HIS A 204 4.77 4.12 -9.57
CA HIS A 204 4.40 5.44 -10.06
C HIS A 204 4.87 5.66 -11.50
N SER A 205 3.94 5.58 -12.45
CA SER A 205 4.26 5.65 -13.88
C SER A 205 4.71 7.04 -14.34
N ASP A 206 4.46 8.09 -13.55
CA ASP A 206 4.96 9.44 -13.79
C ASP A 206 6.26 9.77 -13.03
N GLY A 207 6.82 8.78 -12.31
CA GLY A 207 8.08 8.89 -11.59
C GLY A 207 8.02 9.78 -10.34
N LYS A 208 6.83 10.09 -9.82
CA LYS A 208 6.63 10.96 -8.64
C LYS A 208 6.01 10.19 -7.49
N THR A 209 6.20 10.71 -6.28
CA THR A 209 5.51 10.26 -5.08
C THR A 209 4.54 11.34 -4.58
N TYR A 210 3.59 10.96 -3.75
CA TYR A 210 2.47 11.82 -3.33
C TYR A 210 2.40 11.98 -1.80
N GLY A 211 3.54 11.78 -1.11
CA GLY A 211 3.66 11.89 0.34
C GLY A 211 2.76 10.90 1.06
N VAL A 212 1.74 11.42 1.75
CA VAL A 212 0.81 10.64 2.59
C VAL A 212 -0.22 9.83 1.80
N ALA A 213 -0.28 9.98 0.47
CA ALA A 213 -1.26 9.31 -0.38
C ALA A 213 -0.60 8.36 -1.39
N PRO A 214 -1.25 7.25 -1.76
CA PRO A 214 -0.77 6.34 -2.81
C PRO A 214 -0.70 6.96 -4.21
N GLY A 215 -1.39 8.08 -4.45
CA GLY A 215 -1.56 8.68 -5.77
C GLY A 215 -2.90 8.32 -6.39
N ALA A 216 -3.06 8.61 -7.68
CA ALA A 216 -4.29 8.38 -8.43
C ALA A 216 -4.26 6.99 -9.09
N PHE A 217 -4.91 6.02 -8.44
CA PHE A 217 -4.94 4.64 -8.91
C PHE A 217 -5.46 4.51 -10.33
N GLY A 218 -4.78 3.68 -11.11
CA GLY A 218 -5.08 3.46 -12.52
C GLY A 218 -4.63 4.58 -13.45
N GLN A 219 -4.28 5.76 -12.93
CA GLN A 219 -3.83 6.90 -13.73
C GLN A 219 -2.32 7.09 -13.64
N ASN A 220 -1.77 7.25 -12.44
CA ASN A 220 -0.34 7.40 -12.19
C ASN A 220 0.21 6.43 -11.15
N ALA A 221 -0.66 5.90 -10.28
CA ALA A 221 -0.33 4.90 -9.27
C ALA A 221 -0.89 3.54 -9.70
N HIS A 222 -0.06 2.51 -9.60
CA HIS A 222 -0.38 1.16 -10.03
C HIS A 222 0.07 0.11 -9.01
N ILE A 223 -0.86 -0.54 -8.30
CA ILE A 223 -0.50 -1.65 -7.42
C ILE A 223 -0.10 -2.87 -8.28
N GLN A 224 1.18 -3.21 -8.22
CA GLN A 224 1.76 -4.32 -8.97
C GLN A 224 1.69 -5.63 -8.18
N LEU A 225 1.99 -5.54 -6.89
CA LEU A 225 2.11 -6.68 -5.99
C LEU A 225 1.49 -6.34 -4.64
N PHE A 226 0.94 -7.34 -3.97
CA PHE A 226 0.46 -7.20 -2.60
C PHE A 226 0.62 -8.51 -1.82
N THR A 227 0.47 -8.43 -0.51
CA THR A 227 0.42 -9.59 0.38
C THR A 227 -0.51 -9.32 1.56
N ALA A 228 -1.25 -10.33 2.00
CA ALA A 228 -2.01 -10.22 3.24
C ALA A 228 -1.08 -10.51 4.43
N LEU A 229 -1.22 -9.73 5.50
CA LEU A 229 -0.56 -10.00 6.77
C LEU A 229 -1.30 -11.12 7.52
N PRO A 230 -0.58 -11.94 8.32
CA PRO A 230 -1.20 -13.05 9.04
C PRO A 230 -2.25 -12.58 10.04
N GLN A 231 -3.07 -13.52 10.52
CA GLN A 231 -3.95 -13.27 11.66
C GLN A 231 -3.12 -13.01 12.92
N ARG A 232 -3.61 -12.13 13.78
CA ARG A 232 -3.05 -11.94 15.12
C ARG A 232 -3.09 -13.26 15.90
N PRO A 233 -2.02 -13.63 16.63
CA PRO A 233 -1.97 -14.90 17.38
C PRO A 233 -2.95 -15.00 18.56
N ASP A 234 -3.50 -13.87 19.01
CA ASP A 234 -4.33 -13.73 20.21
C ASP A 234 -5.84 -13.61 19.91
N LEU A 235 -6.26 -13.88 18.67
CA LEU A 235 -7.67 -13.94 18.24
C LEU A 235 -8.06 -15.35 17.76
#